data_AF-A0A940DT17-F1
#
_entry.id   AF-A0A940DT17-F1
#
_cell.length_a   1.000
_cell.length_b   1.000
_cell.length_c   1.000
_cell.angle_alpha   90.00
_cell.angle_beta   90.00
_cell.angle_gamma   90.00
#
_symmetry.space_group_name_H-M   'P 1'
#
loop_
_entity.id
_entity.type
_entity.pdbx_description
1 polymer ?
#
loop_
_entity_poly.entity_id
_entity_poly.type
_entity_poly.pdbx_seq_one_letter_code
_entity_poly.pdbx_strand_id
1 'polypeptide(L)'
;MIQITDKTKCCGCNACGDICPHDAITFKTDIEGFWYPEVDKNKCVECGLCEKVCPELHIAELKKNDYPKPSHTIAAINKNMRIRWDSTSGGAFSALAEGMYGQGGYVSGAIYNEDFSVRNYVSGNPEDLAKLRSSKYLQSKAEGLYKEIRTLLKNGEKVLACGTPCQMAALRSFLMKDYDNLIIVDFICRGVNSPKVYRKYLDSLERKYGGKVVYVKAKNKELGWRNLTRKVVFDNGAVYYGVSMVDDFRRGYHTNVYCRPSCYACQYKGFPRMADITIADYWGIEKVDRNLDNNIGTSMILLNSRKGEAYFELIKDRLEWEETPFESILPGNIALTKPIEAAKIDRESFFKDLDSGTFDQVTEKYFPLESGGRVSMKENLKRLLKRAYTIYRYLGFSIRAYKNFVYINFRKNTESDVRKGNVIYTMRSSVFDVHPTARIIVKAPFLYGNNPVKGLRIPTCLRMESGTTLEIHDGPLTRYGTGPYNLRYGAYIEVVNGGRLVIGQGAANVGLTIMCAKEVTIGNGVRIGRNVSIRDWNGPHVMINDHYRNHAPVHIGDHVWLCTGCTIMPGVTIGEGAVVAANATVTRDVPPRSLVGGSPAKVLKENIEWY
;
A
#
# COMPACT_ATOMS: atom_id res chain seq x y z
N MET A 1 -29.79 33.40 -8.27
CA MET A 1 -29.50 32.15 -9.03
C MET A 1 -28.01 31.88 -8.94
N ILE A 2 -27.58 30.62 -8.84
CA ILE A 2 -26.16 30.32 -8.66
C ILE A 2 -25.34 30.78 -9.87
N GLN A 3 -24.29 31.58 -9.62
CA GLN A 3 -23.36 32.02 -10.64
C GLN A 3 -21.94 31.90 -10.10
N ILE A 4 -21.07 31.19 -10.84
CA ILE A 4 -19.69 31.01 -10.44
C ILE A 4 -18.81 31.99 -11.21
N THR A 5 -18.46 33.10 -10.55
CA THR A 5 -17.46 34.07 -11.05
C THR A 5 -16.07 33.77 -10.52
N ASP A 6 -15.98 33.16 -9.33
CA ASP A 6 -14.74 32.72 -8.69
C ASP A 6 -14.74 31.20 -8.51
N LYS A 7 -13.85 30.52 -9.24
CA LYS A 7 -13.70 29.05 -9.20
C LYS A 7 -13.26 28.54 -7.82
N THR A 8 -12.68 29.37 -6.96
CA THR A 8 -12.33 29.00 -5.58
C THR A 8 -13.56 28.84 -4.70
N LYS A 9 -14.71 29.39 -5.10
CA LYS A 9 -15.99 29.34 -4.38
C LYS A 9 -16.94 28.23 -4.84
N CYS A 10 -16.45 27.25 -5.59
CA CYS A 10 -17.26 26.11 -6.03
C CYS A 10 -16.49 24.79 -5.85
N CYS A 11 -16.93 23.95 -4.92
CA CYS A 11 -16.38 22.60 -4.73
C CYS A 11 -16.86 21.56 -5.76
N GLY A 12 -17.77 21.91 -6.67
CA GLY A 12 -18.22 21.02 -7.75
C GLY A 12 -19.03 19.81 -7.27
N CYS A 13 -19.80 19.99 -6.19
CA CYS A 13 -20.55 18.92 -5.52
C CYS A 13 -21.86 18.50 -6.20
N ASN A 14 -22.36 19.26 -7.18
CA ASN A 14 -23.63 19.05 -7.90
C ASN A 14 -24.95 19.28 -7.12
N ALA A 15 -24.92 19.74 -5.86
CA ALA A 15 -26.15 19.97 -5.09
C ALA A 15 -27.13 20.95 -5.78
N CYS A 16 -26.61 21.99 -6.43
CA CYS A 16 -27.42 22.94 -7.19
C CYS A 16 -28.13 22.32 -8.40
N GLY A 17 -27.47 21.39 -9.12
CA GLY A 17 -28.08 20.67 -10.23
C GLY A 17 -29.18 19.73 -9.75
N ASP A 18 -28.89 18.95 -8.70
CA ASP A 18 -29.84 17.98 -8.16
C ASP A 18 -31.11 18.60 -7.57
N ILE A 19 -31.03 19.83 -7.03
CA ILE A 19 -32.20 20.50 -6.44
C ILE A 19 -33.07 21.20 -7.50
N CYS A 20 -32.54 21.46 -8.70
CA CYS A 20 -33.23 22.24 -9.71
C CYS A 20 -34.44 21.47 -10.25
N PRO A 21 -35.68 21.98 -10.10
CA PRO A 21 -36.88 21.29 -10.57
C PRO A 21 -37.16 21.50 -12.07
N HIS A 22 -36.41 22.38 -12.73
CA HIS A 22 -36.61 22.76 -14.14
C HIS A 22 -35.46 22.33 -15.06
N ASP A 23 -34.53 21.52 -14.55
CA ASP A 23 -33.31 21.10 -15.28
C ASP A 23 -32.59 22.30 -15.94
N ALA A 24 -32.59 23.43 -15.24
CA ALA A 24 -32.04 24.69 -15.71
C ALA A 24 -30.53 24.82 -15.47
N ILE A 25 -29.89 23.81 -14.87
CA ILE A 25 -28.47 23.87 -14.52
C ILE A 25 -27.76 22.69 -15.18
N THR A 26 -26.80 23.01 -16.05
CA THR A 26 -25.88 22.04 -16.67
C THR A 26 -24.47 22.22 -16.11
N PHE A 27 -23.56 21.29 -16.40
CA PHE A 27 -22.19 21.35 -15.88
C PHE A 27 -21.18 21.33 -17.03
N LYS A 28 -20.48 22.45 -17.23
CA LYS A 28 -19.41 22.54 -18.23
C LYS A 28 -18.06 22.30 -17.58
N THR A 29 -17.23 21.50 -18.26
CA THR A 29 -15.86 21.22 -17.85
C THR A 29 -14.94 22.31 -18.37
N ASP A 30 -14.08 22.84 -17.50
CA ASP A 30 -13.11 23.86 -17.87
C ASP A 30 -11.78 23.27 -18.40
N ILE A 31 -10.83 24.14 -18.73
CA ILE A 31 -9.50 23.73 -19.19
C ILE A 31 -8.73 22.88 -18.18
N GLU A 32 -9.06 22.97 -16.89
CA GLU A 32 -8.40 22.20 -15.84
C GLU A 32 -9.03 20.81 -15.67
N GLY A 33 -10.10 20.50 -16.40
CA GLY A 33 -10.83 19.25 -16.29
C GLY A 33 -11.86 19.22 -15.16
N PHE A 34 -12.18 20.37 -14.59
CA PHE A 34 -13.13 20.51 -13.50
C PHE A 34 -14.46 21.05 -14.02
N TRP A 35 -15.57 20.48 -13.56
CA TRP A 35 -16.89 20.99 -13.92
C TRP A 35 -17.38 22.13 -13.03
N TYR A 36 -18.22 22.99 -13.59
CA TYR A 36 -18.88 24.11 -12.91
C TYR A 36 -20.31 24.25 -13.42
N PRO A 37 -21.27 24.65 -12.55
CA PRO A 37 -22.65 24.83 -12.94
C PRO A 37 -22.81 26.03 -13.88
N GLU A 38 -23.61 25.85 -14.92
CA GLU A 38 -24.04 26.89 -15.85
C GLU A 38 -25.58 26.89 -15.92
N VAL A 39 -26.17 28.04 -15.64
CA VAL A 39 -27.62 28.21 -15.57
C VAL A 39 -28.15 28.65 -16.94
N ASP A 40 -29.09 27.89 -17.47
CA ASP A 40 -29.92 28.28 -18.61
C ASP A 40 -31.00 29.27 -18.15
N LYS A 41 -30.84 30.53 -18.55
CA LYS A 41 -31.75 31.63 -18.17
C LYS A 41 -33.16 31.44 -18.72
N ASN A 42 -33.35 30.69 -19.80
CA ASN A 42 -34.68 30.46 -20.38
C ASN A 42 -35.48 29.42 -19.59
N LYS A 43 -34.80 28.53 -18.85
CA LYS A 43 -35.43 27.51 -17.98
C LYS A 43 -35.49 27.92 -16.52
N CYS A 44 -34.61 28.84 -16.09
CA CYS A 44 -34.54 29.25 -14.70
C CYS A 44 -35.71 30.16 -14.34
N VAL A 45 -36.48 29.77 -13.33
CA VAL A 45 -37.58 30.57 -12.76
C VAL A 45 -37.15 31.39 -11.53
N GLU A 46 -35.85 31.55 -11.31
CA GLU A 46 -35.26 32.34 -10.21
C GLU A 46 -35.71 31.94 -8.78
N CYS A 47 -36.12 30.69 -8.56
CA CYS A 47 -36.60 30.20 -7.26
C CYS A 47 -35.58 30.21 -6.09
N GLY A 48 -34.30 30.54 -6.33
CA GLY A 48 -33.25 30.60 -5.30
C GLY A 48 -32.78 29.25 -4.70
N LEU A 49 -33.39 28.12 -5.09
CA LEU A 49 -33.08 26.80 -4.49
C LEU A 49 -31.60 26.39 -4.64
N CYS A 50 -31.00 26.69 -5.78
CA CYS A 50 -29.59 26.35 -6.06
C CYS A 50 -28.60 27.05 -5.11
N GLU A 51 -28.90 28.29 -4.69
CA GLU A 51 -28.10 29.02 -3.70
C GLU A 51 -28.38 28.51 -2.30
N LYS A 52 -29.65 28.19 -2.00
CA LYS A 52 -30.08 27.65 -0.69
C LYS A 52 -29.38 26.33 -0.33
N VAL A 53 -29.13 25.46 -1.30
CA VAL A 53 -28.45 24.16 -1.05
C VAL A 53 -26.93 24.22 -1.26
N CYS A 54 -26.37 25.38 -1.59
CA CYS A 54 -24.95 25.49 -1.89
C CYS A 54 -24.12 25.42 -0.60
N PRO A 55 -23.29 24.38 -0.39
CA PRO A 55 -22.55 24.25 0.86
C PRO A 55 -21.46 25.32 1.02
N GLU A 56 -20.98 25.93 -0.06
CA GLU A 56 -19.99 27.01 0.00
C GLU A 56 -20.56 28.32 0.56
N LEU A 57 -21.86 28.55 0.36
CA LEU A 57 -22.56 29.74 0.87
C LEU A 57 -22.98 29.55 2.33
N HIS A 58 -23.28 28.31 2.74
CA HIS A 58 -23.89 28.00 4.05
C HIS A 58 -22.96 27.23 4.99
N ILE A 59 -21.65 27.20 4.74
CA ILE A 59 -20.73 26.36 5.51
C ILE A 59 -20.70 26.70 7.01
N ALA A 60 -20.86 27.98 7.37
CA ALA A 60 -20.88 28.41 8.77
C ALA A 60 -22.01 27.73 9.57
N GLU A 61 -23.17 27.53 8.95
CA GLU A 61 -24.32 26.86 9.53
C GLU A 61 -24.20 25.33 9.48
N LEU A 62 -23.54 24.81 8.43
CA LEU A 62 -23.39 23.38 8.21
C LEU A 62 -22.33 22.74 9.12
N LYS A 63 -21.32 23.49 9.58
CA LYS A 63 -20.29 23.00 10.52
C LYS A 63 -20.84 22.88 11.94
N LYS A 64 -21.81 21.99 12.11
CA LYS A 64 -22.44 21.67 13.39
C LYS A 64 -22.58 20.16 13.55
N ASN A 65 -22.44 19.70 14.78
CA ASN A 65 -22.73 18.35 15.21
C ASN A 65 -23.00 18.33 16.71
N ASP A 66 -23.35 17.16 17.28
CA ASP A 66 -23.57 17.02 18.73
C ASP A 66 -22.36 17.46 19.55
N TYR A 67 -21.15 17.27 19.00
CA TYR A 67 -19.90 17.58 19.68
C TYR A 67 -19.07 18.64 18.95
N PRO A 68 -18.45 19.60 19.68
CA PRO A 68 -17.60 20.63 19.07
C PRO A 68 -16.28 20.06 18.53
N LYS A 69 -15.85 18.89 19.02
CA LYS A 69 -14.72 18.07 18.59
C LYS A 69 -15.15 16.60 18.72
N PRO A 70 -14.44 15.64 18.10
CA PRO A 70 -14.79 14.24 18.23
C PRO A 70 -14.77 13.83 19.69
N SER A 71 -15.79 13.11 20.13
CA SER A 71 -15.87 12.54 21.48
C SER A 71 -14.85 11.41 21.67
N HIS A 72 -14.66 10.60 20.64
CA HIS A 72 -13.68 9.52 20.61
C HIS A 72 -12.79 9.62 19.37
N THR A 73 -11.51 9.30 19.57
CA THR A 73 -10.52 9.09 18.49
C THR A 73 -10.02 7.66 18.62
N ILE A 74 -10.11 6.89 17.53
CA ILE A 74 -9.92 5.44 17.55
C ILE A 74 -8.91 5.04 16.48
N ALA A 75 -7.94 4.20 16.85
CA ALA A 75 -7.14 3.44 15.89
C ALA A 75 -7.85 2.11 15.63
N ALA A 76 -8.00 1.70 14.38
CA ALA A 76 -8.70 0.47 14.04
C ALA A 76 -8.14 -0.25 12.81
N ILE A 77 -8.13 -1.58 12.89
CA ILE A 77 -7.81 -2.49 11.79
C ILE A 77 -8.91 -3.54 11.67
N ASN A 78 -9.30 -3.86 10.44
CA ASN A 78 -10.32 -4.87 10.18
C ASN A 78 -9.76 -6.26 10.51
N LYS A 79 -10.52 -7.07 11.27
CA LYS A 79 -10.14 -8.43 11.65
C LYS A 79 -10.04 -9.36 10.43
N ASN A 80 -10.80 -9.08 9.36
CA ASN A 80 -10.68 -9.80 8.11
C ASN A 80 -9.49 -9.29 7.30
N MET A 81 -8.43 -10.09 7.24
CA MET A 81 -7.20 -9.74 6.55
C MET A 81 -7.39 -9.47 5.06
N ARG A 82 -8.32 -10.16 4.37
CA ARG A 82 -8.59 -9.88 2.95
C ARG A 82 -9.19 -8.50 2.75
N ILE A 83 -10.13 -8.10 3.62
CA ILE A 83 -10.73 -6.77 3.59
C ILE A 83 -9.69 -5.70 3.92
N ARG A 84 -8.91 -5.92 4.99
CA ARG A 84 -7.82 -5.01 5.36
C ARG A 84 -6.85 -4.86 4.20
N TRP A 85 -6.38 -5.95 3.62
CA TRP A 85 -5.45 -5.96 2.49
C TRP A 85 -6.00 -5.20 1.29
N ASP A 86 -7.27 -5.43 0.96
CA ASP A 86 -7.87 -4.79 -0.20
C ASP A 86 -8.25 -3.31 0.03
N SER A 87 -8.30 -2.87 1.28
CA SER A 87 -8.61 -1.48 1.65
C SER A 87 -7.41 -0.55 1.51
N THR A 88 -7.65 0.76 1.33
CA THR A 88 -6.58 1.78 1.33
C THR A 88 -5.75 1.76 2.61
N SER A 89 -6.38 1.45 3.74
CA SER A 89 -5.83 1.62 5.10
C SER A 89 -6.19 0.43 5.99
N GLY A 90 -6.55 0.63 7.26
CA GLY A 90 -7.01 -0.42 8.17
C GLY A 90 -8.35 -1.07 7.82
N GLY A 91 -9.15 -0.48 6.93
CA GLY A 91 -10.42 -1.08 6.47
C GLY A 91 -11.67 -0.60 7.21
N ALA A 92 -11.61 0.57 7.86
CA ALA A 92 -12.75 1.16 8.57
C ALA A 92 -13.99 1.37 7.68
N PHE A 93 -13.84 1.89 6.46
CA PHE A 93 -14.97 2.07 5.53
C PHE A 93 -15.69 0.74 5.25
N SER A 94 -14.95 -0.35 5.02
CA SER A 94 -15.57 -1.65 4.78
C SER A 94 -16.31 -2.17 6.01
N ALA A 95 -15.79 -1.98 7.22
CA ALA A 95 -16.51 -2.37 8.44
C ALA A 95 -17.81 -1.57 8.61
N LEU A 96 -17.77 -0.25 8.35
CA LEU A 96 -18.95 0.62 8.37
C LEU A 96 -19.99 0.20 7.33
N ALA A 97 -19.56 -0.09 6.10
CA ALA A 97 -20.43 -0.51 5.00
C ALA A 97 -21.07 -1.89 5.26
N GLU A 98 -20.29 -2.88 5.71
CA GLU A 98 -20.83 -4.19 6.10
C GLU A 98 -21.84 -4.11 7.24
N GLY A 99 -21.65 -3.19 8.19
CA GLY A 99 -22.64 -2.89 9.22
C GLY A 99 -23.96 -2.39 8.65
N MET A 100 -23.92 -1.58 7.60
CA MET A 100 -25.12 -1.01 6.97
C MET A 100 -25.85 -2.08 6.15
N TYR A 101 -25.09 -2.84 5.35
CA TYR A 101 -25.62 -3.98 4.62
C TYR A 101 -26.23 -5.04 5.54
N GLY A 102 -25.62 -5.30 6.70
CA GLY A 102 -26.17 -6.21 7.71
C GLY A 102 -27.52 -5.78 8.30
N GLN A 103 -27.88 -4.50 8.14
CA GLN A 103 -29.20 -3.97 8.51
C GLN A 103 -30.17 -3.88 7.31
N GLY A 104 -29.81 -4.46 6.15
CA GLY A 104 -30.56 -4.33 4.91
C GLY A 104 -30.49 -2.94 4.26
N GLY A 105 -29.54 -2.09 4.68
CA GLY A 105 -29.41 -0.72 4.20
C GLY A 105 -28.54 -0.56 2.95
N TYR A 106 -28.48 0.68 2.48
CA TYR A 106 -27.74 1.11 1.29
C TYR A 106 -26.44 1.80 1.68
N VAL A 107 -25.40 1.61 0.87
CA VAL A 107 -24.11 2.30 1.04
C VAL A 107 -23.83 3.15 -0.19
N SER A 108 -23.55 4.42 0.04
CA SER A 108 -23.07 5.37 -0.95
C SER A 108 -21.56 5.57 -0.83
N GLY A 109 -20.87 5.57 -1.97
CA GLY A 109 -19.47 5.92 -2.08
C GLY A 109 -19.11 6.31 -3.51
N ALA A 110 -17.89 5.98 -3.96
CA ALA A 110 -17.42 6.28 -5.30
C ALA A 110 -16.78 5.04 -5.97
N ILE A 111 -17.07 4.87 -7.25
CA ILE A 111 -16.54 3.78 -8.09
C ILE A 111 -15.82 4.35 -9.32
N TYR A 112 -14.95 3.53 -9.91
CA TYR A 112 -14.42 3.80 -11.24
C TYR A 112 -15.45 3.40 -12.29
N ASN A 113 -15.59 4.20 -13.34
CA ASN A 113 -16.21 3.81 -14.59
C ASN A 113 -15.21 3.02 -15.45
N GLU A 114 -15.66 2.48 -16.57
CA GLU A 114 -14.82 1.72 -17.51
C GLU A 114 -13.62 2.53 -18.02
N ASP A 115 -13.79 3.85 -18.18
CA ASP A 115 -12.73 4.78 -18.61
C ASP A 115 -11.82 5.27 -17.47
N PHE A 116 -12.00 4.73 -16.24
CA PHE A 116 -11.37 5.16 -14.99
C PHE A 116 -11.68 6.60 -14.55
N SER A 117 -12.70 7.25 -15.13
CA SER A 117 -13.36 8.38 -14.48
C SER A 117 -14.10 7.90 -13.24
N VAL A 118 -14.45 8.83 -12.34
CA VAL A 118 -15.05 8.48 -11.04
C VAL A 118 -16.47 9.02 -10.98
N ARG A 119 -17.40 8.21 -10.50
CA ARG A 119 -18.77 8.63 -10.15
C ARG A 119 -19.15 8.18 -8.76
N ASN A 120 -20.09 8.90 -8.16
CA ASN A 120 -20.75 8.44 -6.97
C ASN A 120 -21.71 7.29 -7.32
N TYR A 121 -21.93 6.41 -6.35
CA TYR A 121 -22.72 5.19 -6.52
C TYR A 121 -23.36 4.82 -5.19
N VAL A 122 -24.64 4.46 -5.24
CA VAL A 122 -25.41 3.94 -4.11
C VAL A 122 -25.77 2.49 -4.43
N SER A 123 -25.58 1.58 -3.48
CA SER A 123 -25.96 0.18 -3.65
C SER A 123 -26.41 -0.45 -2.35
N GLY A 124 -27.45 -1.28 -2.43
CA GLY A 124 -27.90 -2.18 -1.36
C GLY A 124 -27.32 -3.59 -1.48
N ASN A 125 -26.50 -3.88 -2.51
CA ASN A 125 -25.87 -5.18 -2.71
C ASN A 125 -24.49 -5.22 -2.02
N PRO A 126 -24.27 -6.12 -1.03
CA PRO A 126 -22.98 -6.28 -0.36
C PRO A 126 -21.81 -6.61 -1.29
N GLU A 127 -22.06 -7.27 -2.43
CA GLU A 127 -21.02 -7.62 -3.41
C GLU A 127 -20.38 -6.39 -4.06
N ASP A 128 -21.09 -5.26 -4.11
CA ASP A 128 -20.57 -4.00 -4.66
C ASP A 128 -19.55 -3.32 -3.74
N LEU A 129 -19.37 -3.80 -2.50
CA LEU A 129 -18.39 -3.25 -1.58
C LEU A 129 -16.97 -3.26 -2.16
N ALA A 130 -16.62 -4.27 -2.97
CA ALA A 130 -15.32 -4.32 -3.64
C ALA A 130 -15.11 -3.14 -4.60
N LYS A 131 -16.17 -2.70 -5.30
CA LYS A 131 -16.14 -1.53 -6.21
C LYS A 131 -16.00 -0.23 -5.44
N LEU A 132 -16.69 -0.13 -4.30
CA LEU A 132 -16.69 1.05 -3.42
C LEU A 132 -15.37 1.21 -2.64
N ARG A 133 -14.68 0.10 -2.34
CA ARG A 133 -13.42 0.07 -1.59
C ARG A 133 -12.31 0.86 -2.30
N SER A 134 -11.29 1.22 -1.53
CA SER A 134 -10.10 1.96 -1.98
C SER A 134 -10.36 3.42 -2.35
N SER A 135 -9.31 4.23 -2.27
CA SER A 135 -9.37 5.67 -2.48
C SER A 135 -9.22 6.02 -3.96
N LYS A 136 -10.13 6.85 -4.46
CA LYS A 136 -10.07 7.45 -5.80
C LYS A 136 -9.69 8.92 -5.66
N TYR A 137 -8.53 9.30 -6.17
CA TYR A 137 -7.93 10.63 -5.93
C TYR A 137 -8.40 11.69 -6.94
N LEU A 138 -9.65 11.65 -7.40
CA LEU A 138 -10.18 12.50 -8.48
C LEU A 138 -11.50 13.13 -8.07
N GLN A 139 -11.93 14.16 -8.81
CA GLN A 139 -13.31 14.61 -8.74
C GLN A 139 -14.24 13.49 -9.20
N SER A 140 -15.22 13.13 -8.36
CA SER A 140 -16.30 12.23 -8.74
C SER A 140 -17.49 13.00 -9.29
N LYS A 141 -18.17 12.41 -10.28
CA LYS A 141 -19.48 12.87 -10.75
C LYS A 141 -20.55 12.52 -9.71
N ALA A 142 -21.16 13.53 -9.10
CA ALA A 142 -22.19 13.41 -8.06
C ALA A 142 -23.61 13.68 -8.60
N GLU A 143 -23.81 13.58 -9.90
CA GLU A 143 -25.10 13.77 -10.55
C GLU A 143 -26.13 12.74 -10.09
N GLY A 144 -27.30 13.20 -9.65
CA GLY A 144 -28.39 12.34 -9.15
C GLY A 144 -28.19 11.83 -7.73
N LEU A 145 -26.98 11.91 -7.16
CA LEU A 145 -26.64 11.30 -5.88
C LEU A 145 -27.56 11.74 -4.75
N TYR A 146 -27.78 13.04 -4.59
CA TYR A 146 -28.52 13.54 -3.44
C TYR A 146 -30.03 13.29 -3.62
N LYS A 147 -30.52 13.32 -4.87
CA LYS A 147 -31.90 12.93 -5.22
C LYS A 147 -32.17 11.46 -4.86
N GLU A 148 -31.26 10.57 -5.21
CA GLU A 148 -31.36 9.13 -4.92
C GLU A 148 -31.36 8.87 -3.42
N ILE A 149 -30.37 9.41 -2.67
CA ILE A 149 -30.30 9.26 -1.21
C ILE A 149 -31.57 9.79 -0.54
N ARG A 150 -32.06 10.98 -0.92
CA ARG A 150 -33.30 11.53 -0.36
C ARG A 150 -34.50 10.63 -0.61
N THR A 151 -34.56 10.00 -1.78
CA THR A 151 -35.66 9.08 -2.14
C THR A 151 -35.63 7.85 -1.24
N LEU A 152 -34.47 7.21 -1.09
CA LEU A 152 -34.28 6.07 -0.17
C LEU A 152 -34.68 6.45 1.27
N LEU A 153 -34.19 7.58 1.77
CA LEU A 153 -34.49 8.02 3.13
C LEU A 153 -35.99 8.29 3.35
N LYS A 154 -36.68 8.87 2.36
CA LYS A 154 -38.14 9.09 2.41
C LYS A 154 -38.94 7.79 2.41
N ASN A 155 -38.42 6.75 1.78
CA ASN A 155 -39.02 5.42 1.76
C ASN A 155 -38.74 4.63 3.04
N GLY A 156 -38.04 5.20 4.01
CA GLY A 156 -37.70 4.55 5.29
C GLY A 156 -36.42 3.71 5.23
N GLU A 157 -35.72 3.68 4.10
CA GLU A 157 -34.50 2.89 3.93
C GLU A 157 -33.35 3.45 4.77
N LYS A 158 -32.50 2.55 5.29
CA LYS A 158 -31.27 2.96 6.00
C LYS A 158 -30.17 3.24 4.99
N VAL A 159 -29.44 4.34 5.15
CA VAL A 159 -28.39 4.75 4.23
C VAL A 159 -27.13 5.13 4.99
N LEU A 160 -25.98 4.59 4.57
CA LEU A 160 -24.66 5.10 4.92
C LEU A 160 -24.09 5.88 3.73
N ALA A 161 -23.92 7.19 3.87
CA ALA A 161 -23.35 8.03 2.83
C ALA A 161 -21.89 8.36 3.14
N CYS A 162 -20.97 7.91 2.28
CA CYS A 162 -19.55 8.21 2.38
C CYS A 162 -19.06 9.10 1.24
N GLY A 163 -18.37 10.19 1.55
CA GLY A 163 -17.79 11.06 0.54
C GLY A 163 -16.81 12.08 1.10
N THR A 164 -16.36 13.00 0.25
CA THR A 164 -15.51 14.11 0.70
C THR A 164 -16.29 15.03 1.66
N PRO A 165 -15.62 15.76 2.56
CA PRO A 165 -16.32 16.66 3.50
C PRO A 165 -17.24 17.68 2.81
N CYS A 166 -16.87 18.19 1.62
CA CYS A 166 -17.71 19.10 0.86
C CYS A 166 -18.95 18.43 0.24
N GLN A 167 -18.85 17.18 -0.20
CA GLN A 167 -20.00 16.39 -0.65
C GLN A 167 -20.95 16.05 0.50
N MET A 168 -20.42 15.74 1.68
CA MET A 168 -21.26 15.43 2.85
C MET A 168 -21.94 16.69 3.41
N ALA A 169 -21.28 17.85 3.34
CA ALA A 169 -21.92 19.13 3.61
C ALA A 169 -23.02 19.45 2.58
N ALA A 170 -22.79 19.19 1.30
CA ALA A 170 -23.80 19.30 0.25
C ALA A 170 -25.01 18.38 0.51
N LEU A 171 -24.78 17.13 0.91
CA LEU A 171 -25.87 16.20 1.25
C LEU A 171 -26.74 16.75 2.38
N ARG A 172 -26.14 17.20 3.49
CA ARG A 172 -26.92 17.81 4.59
C ARG A 172 -27.72 19.03 4.13
N SER A 173 -27.08 19.93 3.39
CA SER A 173 -27.73 21.15 2.88
C SER A 173 -28.89 20.82 1.94
N PHE A 174 -28.71 19.85 1.05
CA PHE A 174 -29.74 19.39 0.10
C PHE A 174 -30.94 18.74 0.79
N LEU A 175 -30.71 17.97 1.86
CA LEU A 175 -31.76 17.28 2.59
C LEU A 175 -32.66 18.24 3.39
N MET A 176 -32.15 19.41 3.78
CA MET A 176 -32.82 20.47 4.54
C MET A 176 -33.39 20.06 5.92
N LYS A 177 -33.20 18.81 6.33
CA LYS A 177 -33.50 18.27 7.65
C LYS A 177 -32.57 17.09 7.95
N ASP A 178 -32.46 16.76 9.23
CA ASP A 178 -31.78 15.53 9.64
C ASP A 178 -32.69 14.31 9.48
N TYR A 179 -32.06 13.16 9.27
CA TYR A 179 -32.71 11.85 9.10
C TYR A 179 -32.05 10.85 10.07
N ASP A 180 -32.88 10.14 10.84
CA ASP A 180 -32.42 9.12 11.79
C ASP A 180 -31.88 7.88 11.07
N ASN A 181 -32.44 7.56 9.91
CA ASN A 181 -32.03 6.46 9.02
C ASN A 181 -30.84 6.80 8.11
N LEU A 182 -30.11 7.91 8.35
CA LEU A 182 -28.91 8.29 7.60
C LEU A 182 -27.68 8.31 8.50
N ILE A 183 -26.60 7.64 8.11
CA ILE A 183 -25.26 7.81 8.69
C ILE A 183 -24.37 8.53 7.68
N ILE A 184 -23.84 9.70 8.06
CA ILE A 184 -22.93 10.46 7.21
C ILE A 184 -21.49 10.16 7.62
N VAL A 185 -20.72 9.63 6.68
CA VAL A 185 -19.29 9.34 6.82
C VAL A 185 -18.51 10.27 5.90
N ASP A 186 -17.49 10.94 6.43
CA ASP A 186 -16.49 11.59 5.59
C ASP A 186 -15.10 11.04 5.84
N PHE A 187 -14.15 11.50 5.05
CA PHE A 187 -12.75 11.18 5.24
C PHE A 187 -11.87 12.42 5.24
N ILE A 188 -10.68 12.30 5.83
CA ILE A 188 -9.66 13.36 5.75
C ILE A 188 -9.19 13.48 4.30
N CYS A 189 -9.80 14.43 3.59
CA CYS A 189 -9.50 14.74 2.21
C CYS A 189 -8.40 15.79 2.14
N ARG A 190 -7.28 15.52 1.48
CA ARG A 190 -6.24 16.54 1.21
C ARG A 190 -6.72 17.57 0.20
N GLY A 191 -7.22 17.10 -0.94
CA GLY A 191 -7.71 17.91 -2.05
C GLY A 191 -8.20 17.03 -3.18
N VAL A 192 -9.11 17.55 -4.01
CA VAL A 192 -9.71 16.87 -5.16
C VAL A 192 -8.88 17.18 -6.40
N ASN A 193 -8.39 16.15 -7.11
CA ASN A 193 -7.56 16.36 -8.31
C ASN A 193 -8.36 16.33 -9.61
N SER A 194 -7.77 16.93 -10.64
CA SER A 194 -8.28 17.00 -12.00
C SER A 194 -8.47 15.62 -12.65
N PRO A 195 -9.70 15.28 -13.09
CA PRO A 195 -9.95 14.15 -13.97
C PRO A 195 -9.14 14.18 -15.27
N LYS A 196 -8.94 15.37 -15.86
CA LYS A 196 -8.16 15.55 -17.12
C LYS A 196 -6.71 15.13 -16.96
N VAL A 197 -6.04 15.59 -15.88
CA VAL A 197 -4.65 15.21 -15.58
C VAL A 197 -4.53 13.70 -15.44
N TYR A 198 -5.48 13.07 -14.75
CA TYR A 198 -5.43 11.63 -14.52
C TYR A 198 -5.63 10.82 -15.80
N ARG A 199 -6.55 11.24 -16.68
CA ARG A 199 -6.71 10.60 -17.99
C ARG A 199 -5.42 10.70 -18.81
N LYS A 200 -4.83 11.90 -18.92
CA LYS A 200 -3.54 12.11 -19.61
C LYS A 200 -2.40 11.26 -19.02
N TYR A 201 -2.40 11.05 -17.71
CA TYR A 201 -1.46 10.13 -17.04
C TYR A 201 -1.69 8.67 -17.43
N LEU A 202 -2.93 8.18 -17.42
CA LEU A 202 -3.22 6.81 -17.88
C LEU A 202 -2.89 6.63 -19.37
N ASP A 203 -3.15 7.63 -20.22
CA ASP A 203 -2.76 7.62 -21.64
C ASP A 203 -1.24 7.51 -21.83
N SER A 204 -0.44 8.14 -20.95
CA SER A 204 1.02 7.96 -20.95
C SER A 204 1.41 6.53 -20.59
N LEU A 205 0.77 5.93 -19.57
CA LEU A 205 1.03 4.54 -19.21
C LEU A 205 0.63 3.57 -20.32
N GLU A 206 -0.55 3.73 -20.93
CA GLU A 206 -1.00 2.90 -22.06
C GLU A 206 0.00 2.95 -23.23
N ARG A 207 0.51 4.15 -23.57
CA ARG A 207 1.55 4.30 -24.60
C ARG A 207 2.87 3.62 -24.22
N LYS A 208 3.32 3.73 -22.96
CA LYS A 208 4.59 3.13 -22.49
C LYS A 208 4.54 1.61 -22.45
N TYR A 209 3.38 1.02 -22.12
CA TYR A 209 3.22 -0.42 -21.92
C TYR A 209 2.54 -1.14 -23.09
N GLY A 210 2.04 -0.41 -24.08
CA GLY A 210 1.45 -0.98 -25.30
C GLY A 210 0.17 -1.78 -25.05
N GLY A 211 -0.63 -1.41 -24.05
CA GLY A 211 -1.88 -2.09 -23.68
C GLY A 211 -2.87 -1.14 -23.02
N LYS A 212 -4.15 -1.51 -22.97
CA LYS A 212 -5.20 -0.73 -22.30
C LYS A 212 -5.23 -1.02 -20.81
N VAL A 213 -5.44 0.01 -20.00
CA VAL A 213 -5.58 -0.16 -18.55
C VAL A 213 -6.89 -0.91 -18.26
N VAL A 214 -6.81 -1.97 -17.45
CA VAL A 214 -7.98 -2.76 -17.02
C VAL A 214 -8.15 -2.77 -15.50
N TYR A 215 -7.13 -2.35 -14.75
CA TYR A 215 -7.20 -2.24 -13.31
C TYR A 215 -6.27 -1.15 -12.78
N VAL A 216 -6.77 -0.36 -11.83
CA VAL A 216 -5.95 0.61 -11.10
C VAL A 216 -6.25 0.54 -9.62
N LYS A 217 -5.19 0.50 -8.80
CA LYS A 217 -5.29 0.61 -7.35
C LYS A 217 -4.23 1.52 -6.77
N ALA A 218 -4.67 2.58 -6.11
CA ALA A 218 -3.79 3.42 -5.30
C ALA A 218 -3.50 2.75 -3.95
N LYS A 219 -2.28 2.93 -3.43
CA LYS A 219 -1.80 2.31 -2.18
C LYS A 219 -2.00 0.78 -2.15
N ASN A 220 -1.74 0.12 -3.27
CA ASN A 220 -1.62 -1.33 -3.30
C ASN A 220 -0.53 -1.79 -2.31
N LYS A 221 -0.81 -2.87 -1.59
CA LYS A 221 -0.02 -3.32 -0.43
C LYS A 221 0.95 -4.45 -0.74
N GLU A 222 1.03 -4.93 -1.98
CA GLU A 222 1.94 -6.02 -2.39
C GLU A 222 3.40 -5.68 -2.06
N LEU A 223 3.78 -4.41 -2.25
CA LEU A 223 5.10 -3.92 -1.89
C LEU A 223 5.12 -3.24 -0.50
N GLY A 224 4.07 -3.37 0.30
CA GLY A 224 3.92 -2.74 1.61
C GLY A 224 3.24 -1.36 1.56
N TRP A 225 2.41 -1.06 2.57
CA TRP A 225 1.55 0.12 2.60
C TRP A 225 2.33 1.45 2.60
N ARG A 226 3.46 1.53 3.31
CA ARG A 226 4.32 2.73 3.42
C ARG A 226 4.97 3.13 2.09
N ASN A 227 5.09 2.20 1.14
CA ASN A 227 5.57 2.51 -0.21
C ASN A 227 4.54 3.31 -1.01
N LEU A 228 3.26 3.25 -0.60
CA LEU A 228 2.13 3.96 -1.21
C LEU A 228 2.07 3.69 -2.72
N THR A 229 2.28 2.43 -3.07
CA THR A 229 2.43 1.97 -4.43
C THR A 229 1.12 2.11 -5.19
N ARG A 230 1.20 2.63 -6.41
CA ARG A 230 0.11 2.52 -7.38
C ARG A 230 0.33 1.28 -8.24
N LYS A 231 -0.66 0.39 -8.28
CA LYS A 231 -0.68 -0.75 -9.21
C LYS A 231 -1.58 -0.41 -10.39
N VAL A 232 -1.10 -0.63 -11.61
CA VAL A 232 -1.87 -0.56 -12.84
C VAL A 232 -1.64 -1.87 -13.60
N VAL A 233 -2.71 -2.52 -14.06
CA VAL A 233 -2.65 -3.74 -14.87
C VAL A 233 -3.23 -3.43 -16.24
N PHE A 234 -2.58 -3.95 -17.27
CA PHE A 234 -2.97 -3.78 -18.66
C PHE A 234 -3.58 -5.08 -19.21
N ASP A 235 -4.43 -4.95 -20.24
CA ASP A 235 -5.07 -6.07 -20.94
C ASP A 235 -4.08 -7.08 -21.55
N ASN A 236 -2.89 -6.61 -21.94
CA ASN A 236 -1.79 -7.45 -22.42
C ASN A 236 -1.03 -8.21 -21.31
N GLY A 237 -1.49 -8.13 -20.06
CA GLY A 237 -0.89 -8.80 -18.90
C GLY A 237 0.29 -8.05 -18.27
N ALA A 238 0.74 -6.93 -18.84
CA ALA A 238 1.77 -6.11 -18.21
C ALA A 238 1.26 -5.48 -16.91
N VAL A 239 2.19 -5.19 -15.98
CA VAL A 239 1.88 -4.59 -14.69
C VAL A 239 2.86 -3.46 -14.38
N TYR A 240 2.33 -2.30 -14.01
CA TYR A 240 3.09 -1.16 -13.52
C TYR A 240 2.94 -1.01 -12.00
N TYR A 241 4.08 -0.89 -11.31
CA TYR A 241 4.16 -0.56 -9.90
C TYR A 241 4.83 0.82 -9.71
N GLY A 242 4.01 1.86 -9.60
CA GLY A 242 4.45 3.22 -9.29
C GLY A 242 4.76 3.39 -7.81
N VAL A 243 6.03 3.28 -7.43
CA VAL A 243 6.49 3.38 -6.03
C VAL A 243 6.96 4.78 -5.69
N SER A 244 6.50 5.34 -4.57
CA SER A 244 7.00 6.63 -4.08
C SER A 244 6.96 7.74 -5.15
N MET A 245 7.99 8.58 -5.22
CA MET A 245 8.16 9.63 -6.23
C MET A 245 8.58 9.13 -7.61
N VAL A 246 8.77 7.82 -7.80
CA VAL A 246 8.97 7.25 -9.15
C VAL A 246 7.67 7.36 -9.96
N ASP A 247 6.51 7.33 -9.29
CA ASP A 247 5.22 7.56 -9.94
C ASP A 247 5.03 9.02 -10.36
N ASP A 248 4.93 9.24 -11.68
CA ASP A 248 4.83 10.57 -12.29
C ASP A 248 3.61 11.35 -11.78
N PHE A 249 2.45 10.68 -11.66
CA PHE A 249 1.24 11.28 -11.10
C PHE A 249 1.45 11.70 -9.65
N ARG A 250 2.15 10.89 -8.85
CA ARG A 250 2.43 11.25 -7.48
C ARG A 250 3.36 12.46 -7.38
N ARG A 251 4.38 12.59 -8.22
CA ARG A 251 5.24 13.78 -8.22
C ARG A 251 4.45 15.05 -8.44
N GLY A 252 3.61 15.12 -9.47
CA GLY A 252 2.77 16.29 -9.69
C GLY A 252 1.65 16.47 -8.65
N TYR A 253 1.14 15.39 -8.03
CA TYR A 253 0.22 15.50 -6.89
C TYR A 253 0.83 16.27 -5.70
N HIS A 254 2.15 16.17 -5.52
CA HIS A 254 2.89 16.88 -4.46
C HIS A 254 3.21 18.34 -4.80
N THR A 255 3.06 18.78 -6.06
CA THR A 255 3.19 20.20 -6.44
C THR A 255 1.90 21.00 -6.22
N ASN A 256 0.82 20.31 -5.84
CA ASN A 256 -0.54 20.82 -5.68
C ASN A 256 -1.21 21.32 -6.98
N VAL A 257 -0.53 21.31 -8.14
CA VAL A 257 -1.06 21.87 -9.42
C VAL A 257 -2.30 21.12 -9.92
N TYR A 258 -2.47 19.85 -9.55
CA TYR A 258 -3.62 19.04 -9.96
C TYR A 258 -4.90 19.37 -9.19
N CYS A 259 -4.79 20.03 -8.04
CA CYS A 259 -5.92 20.22 -7.13
C CYS A 259 -6.92 21.25 -7.67
N ARG A 260 -8.20 21.04 -7.35
CA ARG A 260 -9.28 22.00 -7.66
C ARG A 260 -9.02 23.32 -6.95
N PRO A 261 -9.26 24.49 -7.59
CA PRO A 261 -9.01 25.80 -6.98
C PRO A 261 -9.63 25.99 -5.59
N SER A 262 -10.85 25.49 -5.37
CA SER A 262 -11.52 25.57 -4.06
C SER A 262 -10.83 24.79 -2.94
N CYS A 263 -9.91 23.87 -3.27
CA CYS A 263 -9.15 23.12 -2.27
C CYS A 263 -8.09 23.98 -1.57
N TYR A 264 -7.61 25.05 -2.22
CA TYR A 264 -6.64 25.98 -1.63
C TYR A 264 -7.26 26.87 -0.53
N ALA A 265 -8.57 27.11 -0.64
CA ALA A 265 -9.36 27.87 0.34
C ALA A 265 -10.46 27.00 0.98
N CYS A 266 -10.17 25.70 1.18
CA CYS A 266 -11.16 24.72 1.61
C CYS A 266 -11.80 25.07 2.96
N GLN A 267 -13.13 25.29 2.97
CA GLN A 267 -13.87 25.72 4.16
C GLN A 267 -14.28 24.55 5.09
N TYR A 268 -14.13 23.30 4.63
CA TYR A 268 -14.60 22.08 5.30
C TYR A 268 -13.56 21.43 6.24
N LYS A 269 -12.46 22.14 6.49
CA LYS A 269 -11.38 21.73 7.40
C LYS A 269 -11.74 22.09 8.85
N GLY A 270 -11.16 21.39 9.81
CA GLY A 270 -11.35 21.60 11.23
C GLY A 270 -12.70 21.10 11.73
N PHE A 271 -13.17 21.72 12.81
CA PHE A 271 -14.32 21.31 13.60
C PHE A 271 -15.32 22.48 13.80
N PRO A 272 -16.58 22.21 14.17
CA PRO A 272 -17.23 20.89 14.20
C PRO A 272 -17.25 20.20 12.83
N ARG A 273 -17.34 18.86 12.81
CA ARG A 273 -17.44 18.08 11.56
C ARG A 273 -18.88 17.98 11.12
N MET A 274 -19.13 18.01 9.81
CA MET A 274 -20.47 17.79 9.24
C MET A 274 -20.85 16.30 9.21
N ALA A 275 -19.88 15.39 9.21
CA ALA A 275 -20.14 13.95 9.22
C ALA A 275 -20.33 13.41 10.64
N ASP A 276 -21.13 12.36 10.78
CA ASP A 276 -21.28 11.61 12.04
C ASP A 276 -19.99 10.86 12.40
N ILE A 277 -19.31 10.34 11.38
CA ILE A 277 -18.04 9.62 11.52
C ILE A 277 -17.04 10.16 10.49
N THR A 278 -15.80 10.44 10.92
CA THR A 278 -14.69 10.76 9.99
C THR A 278 -13.67 9.63 10.00
N ILE A 279 -13.24 9.16 8.83
CA ILE A 279 -12.21 8.13 8.70
C ILE A 279 -10.94 8.65 8.01
N ALA A 280 -9.78 8.08 8.33
CA ALA A 280 -8.55 8.39 7.62
C ALA A 280 -7.51 7.26 7.72
N ASP A 281 -6.37 7.50 7.09
CA ASP A 281 -5.14 6.82 7.45
C ASP A 281 -4.63 7.33 8.80
N TYR A 282 -4.19 6.44 9.68
CA TYR A 282 -3.54 6.84 10.91
C TYR A 282 -2.06 7.14 10.67
N TRP A 283 -1.77 8.31 10.11
CA TRP A 283 -0.40 8.79 9.97
C TRP A 283 0.24 9.07 11.34
N GLY A 284 1.37 8.41 11.64
CA GLY A 284 2.11 8.57 12.89
C GLY A 284 1.78 7.53 13.97
N ILE A 285 0.94 6.53 13.65
CA ILE A 285 0.56 5.45 14.59
C ILE A 285 1.78 4.73 15.19
N GLU A 286 2.89 4.64 14.46
CA GLU A 286 4.13 4.00 14.93
C GLU A 286 4.79 4.70 16.14
N LYS A 287 4.36 5.93 16.43
CA LYS A 287 4.78 6.71 17.61
C LYS A 287 3.84 6.53 18.79
N VAL A 288 2.63 6.01 18.56
CA VAL A 288 1.59 5.75 19.56
C VAL A 288 1.64 4.27 19.94
N ASP A 289 1.37 3.37 18.98
CA ASP A 289 1.58 1.93 19.12
C ASP A 289 2.21 1.33 17.85
N ARG A 290 3.39 0.73 18.03
CA ARG A 290 4.12 0.04 16.95
C ARG A 290 3.48 -1.27 16.52
N ASN A 291 2.68 -1.91 17.37
CA ASN A 291 1.99 -3.16 17.02
C ASN A 291 0.92 -2.94 15.96
N LEU A 292 0.33 -1.74 15.94
CA LEU A 292 -0.61 -1.32 14.91
C LEU A 292 0.07 -0.80 13.63
N ASP A 293 1.41 -0.68 13.57
CA ASP A 293 2.14 -0.35 12.33
C ASP A 293 2.85 -1.57 11.72
N ASN A 294 2.07 -2.49 11.17
CA ASN A 294 2.58 -3.68 10.49
C ASN A 294 2.78 -3.51 8.97
N ASN A 295 2.83 -2.25 8.49
CA ASN A 295 2.94 -1.92 7.06
C ASN A 295 1.77 -2.45 6.18
N ILE A 296 0.61 -2.74 6.77
CA ILE A 296 -0.64 -3.11 6.08
C ILE A 296 -1.72 -2.01 6.28
N GLY A 297 -1.34 -0.89 6.89
CA GLY A 297 -2.20 0.27 7.10
C GLY A 297 -3.14 0.12 8.29
N THR A 298 -3.38 1.24 8.96
CA THR A 298 -4.25 1.36 10.14
C THR A 298 -5.14 2.57 9.96
N SER A 299 -6.44 2.37 10.18
CA SER A 299 -7.43 3.42 10.02
C SER A 299 -7.53 4.23 11.30
N MET A 300 -7.74 5.52 11.15
CA MET A 300 -8.16 6.43 12.19
C MET A 300 -9.67 6.66 12.04
N ILE A 301 -10.42 6.64 13.14
CA ILE A 301 -11.86 6.91 13.19
C ILE A 301 -12.12 8.02 14.22
N LEU A 302 -12.89 9.04 13.83
CA LEU A 302 -13.39 10.10 14.71
C LEU A 302 -14.90 9.97 14.82
N LEU A 303 -15.41 9.94 16.05
CA LEU A 303 -16.85 9.92 16.32
C LEU A 303 -17.29 11.35 16.64
N ASN A 304 -18.06 11.95 15.75
CA ASN A 304 -18.39 13.38 15.79
C ASN A 304 -19.81 13.66 16.28
N SER A 305 -20.64 12.62 16.38
CA SER A 305 -22.06 12.71 16.75
C SER A 305 -22.46 11.52 17.62
N ARG A 306 -23.53 11.67 18.40
CA ARG A 306 -24.14 10.58 19.18
C ARG A 306 -24.58 9.43 18.27
N LYS A 307 -25.08 9.79 17.10
CA LYS A 307 -25.47 8.82 16.06
C LYS A 307 -24.26 8.06 15.51
N GLY A 308 -23.12 8.73 15.34
CA GLY A 308 -21.86 8.12 14.95
C GLY A 308 -21.32 7.15 16.01
N GLU A 309 -21.42 7.51 17.29
CA GLU A 309 -21.07 6.62 18.42
C GLU A 309 -21.93 5.36 18.44
N ALA A 310 -23.26 5.52 18.41
CA ALA A 310 -24.19 4.41 18.39
C ALA A 310 -23.95 3.48 17.20
N TYR A 311 -23.64 4.05 16.03
CA TYR A 311 -23.33 3.25 14.85
C TYR A 311 -21.97 2.53 14.94
N PHE A 312 -20.95 3.17 15.52
CA PHE A 312 -19.66 2.52 15.75
C PHE A 312 -19.79 1.34 16.71
N GLU A 313 -20.56 1.50 17.80
CA GLU A 313 -20.81 0.45 18.78
C GLU A 313 -21.38 -0.83 18.14
N LEU A 314 -22.24 -0.69 17.14
CA LEU A 314 -22.80 -1.81 16.39
C LEU A 314 -21.75 -2.58 15.56
N ILE A 315 -20.71 -1.90 15.07
CA ILE A 315 -19.75 -2.48 14.10
C ILE A 315 -18.38 -2.78 14.70
N LYS A 316 -18.11 -2.33 15.93
CA LYS A 316 -16.76 -2.37 16.53
C LYS A 316 -16.19 -3.78 16.60
N ASP A 317 -17.03 -4.81 16.73
CA ASP A 317 -16.58 -6.21 16.80
C ASP A 317 -15.97 -6.73 15.50
N ARG A 318 -16.17 -6.03 14.37
CA ARG A 318 -15.50 -6.31 13.08
C ARG A 318 -14.05 -5.79 13.05
N LEU A 319 -13.69 -4.96 14.03
CA LEU A 319 -12.42 -4.26 14.12
C LEU A 319 -11.65 -4.75 15.35
N GLU A 320 -10.34 -4.83 15.23
CA GLU A 320 -9.44 -4.69 16.37
C GLU A 320 -9.16 -3.19 16.50
N TRP A 321 -9.43 -2.63 17.68
CA TRP A 321 -9.45 -1.19 17.87
C TRP A 321 -8.96 -0.79 19.27
N GLU A 322 -8.43 0.42 19.36
CA GLU A 322 -8.02 1.07 20.60
C GLU A 322 -8.41 2.55 20.57
N GLU A 323 -8.73 3.11 21.74
CA GLU A 323 -8.82 4.55 21.89
C GLU A 323 -7.43 5.18 21.89
N THR A 324 -7.34 6.38 21.34
CA THR A 324 -6.10 7.14 21.28
C THR A 324 -6.34 8.62 21.58
N PRO A 325 -5.37 9.36 22.15
CA PRO A 325 -5.49 10.79 22.34
C PRO A 325 -5.67 11.52 21.00
N PHE A 326 -6.65 12.42 20.93
CA PHE A 326 -6.94 13.24 19.74
C PHE A 326 -5.72 14.07 19.29
N GLU A 327 -4.90 14.54 20.21
CA GLU A 327 -3.72 15.36 19.96
C GLU A 327 -2.66 14.57 19.19
N SER A 328 -2.62 13.24 19.34
CA SER A 328 -1.65 12.36 18.70
C SER A 328 -1.83 12.28 17.18
N ILE A 329 -3.05 12.50 16.67
CA ILE A 329 -3.36 12.35 15.23
C ILE A 329 -3.03 13.60 14.42
N LEU A 330 -2.96 14.77 15.05
CA LEU A 330 -2.86 16.06 14.37
C LEU A 330 -1.57 16.23 13.56
N PRO A 331 -0.37 15.84 14.06
CA PRO A 331 0.88 16.02 13.31
C PRO A 331 0.91 15.20 12.00
N GLY A 332 0.30 14.01 12.00
CA GLY A 332 0.25 13.14 10.83
C GLY A 332 -0.88 13.51 9.85
N ASN A 333 -1.95 14.12 10.34
CA ASN A 333 -3.16 14.40 9.58
C ASN A 333 -3.40 15.91 9.38
N ILE A 334 -2.39 16.64 8.91
CA ILE A 334 -2.46 18.10 8.71
C ILE A 334 -3.65 18.55 7.84
N ALA A 335 -4.08 17.69 6.90
CA ALA A 335 -5.20 17.96 6.02
C ALA A 335 -6.56 17.96 6.74
N LEU A 336 -6.61 17.56 8.02
CA LEU A 336 -7.79 17.70 8.87
C LEU A 336 -8.04 19.16 9.21
N THR A 337 -7.00 19.93 9.51
CA THR A 337 -7.12 21.27 10.09
C THR A 337 -6.75 22.39 9.12
N LYS A 338 -5.95 22.10 8.08
CA LYS A 338 -5.46 23.11 7.15
C LYS A 338 -5.81 22.80 5.69
N PRO A 339 -6.18 23.81 4.89
CA PRO A 339 -6.18 23.71 3.43
C PRO A 339 -4.78 23.41 2.89
N ILE A 340 -4.73 22.92 1.65
CA ILE A 340 -3.46 22.76 0.94
C ILE A 340 -2.94 24.13 0.49
N GLU A 341 -1.63 24.28 0.41
CA GLU A 341 -1.01 25.46 -0.17
C GLU A 341 -1.34 25.57 -1.67
N ALA A 342 -1.42 26.81 -2.17
CA ALA A 342 -1.53 27.08 -3.59
C ALA A 342 -0.38 26.41 -4.37
N ALA A 343 -0.66 26.01 -5.61
CA ALA A 343 0.40 25.49 -6.48
C ALA A 343 1.45 26.56 -6.73
N LYS A 344 2.73 26.17 -6.64
CA LYS A 344 3.85 27.04 -7.03
C LYS A 344 4.06 27.10 -8.54
N ILE A 345 3.53 26.11 -9.25
CA ILE A 345 3.51 26.05 -10.71
C ILE A 345 2.35 26.92 -11.20
N ASP A 346 2.61 27.73 -12.22
CA ASP A 346 1.57 28.45 -12.94
C ASP A 346 0.57 27.46 -13.57
N ARG A 347 -0.66 27.48 -13.07
CA ARG A 347 -1.69 26.50 -13.44
C ARG A 347 -2.13 26.68 -14.89
N GLU A 348 -2.29 27.91 -15.34
CA GLU A 348 -2.79 28.20 -16.68
C GLU A 348 -1.81 27.66 -17.74
N SER A 349 -0.51 27.96 -17.59
CA SER A 349 0.54 27.43 -18.44
C SER A 349 0.59 25.90 -18.38
N PHE A 350 0.52 25.32 -17.19
CA PHE A 350 0.52 23.86 -17.01
C PHE A 350 -0.62 23.17 -17.78
N PHE A 351 -1.85 23.70 -17.67
CA PHE A 351 -3.00 23.09 -18.33
C PHE A 351 -3.04 23.34 -19.84
N LYS A 352 -2.50 24.48 -20.31
CA LYS A 352 -2.28 24.74 -21.74
C LYS A 352 -1.27 23.75 -22.34
N ASP A 353 -0.16 23.52 -21.67
CA ASP A 353 0.84 22.53 -22.09
C ASP A 353 0.31 21.09 -22.02
N LEU A 354 -0.57 20.80 -21.06
CA LEU A 354 -1.25 19.50 -20.98
C LEU A 354 -2.21 19.26 -22.15
N ASP A 355 -2.82 20.32 -22.71
CA ASP A 355 -3.65 20.23 -23.90
C ASP A 355 -2.82 19.99 -25.16
N SER A 356 -1.78 20.81 -25.36
CA SER A 356 -0.95 20.78 -26.57
C SER A 356 0.04 19.61 -26.60
N GLY A 357 0.40 19.06 -25.43
CA GLY A 357 1.41 18.02 -25.28
C GLY A 357 0.92 16.72 -24.65
N THR A 358 1.88 15.84 -24.41
CA THR A 358 1.73 14.58 -23.69
C THR A 358 2.01 14.76 -22.20
N PHE A 359 1.47 13.86 -21.36
CA PHE A 359 1.75 13.91 -19.92
C PHE A 359 3.24 13.75 -19.58
N ASP A 360 4.01 13.03 -20.40
CA ASP A 360 5.45 12.85 -20.21
C ASP A 360 6.23 14.15 -20.37
N GLN A 361 5.92 14.90 -21.44
CA GLN A 361 6.53 16.21 -21.71
C GLN A 361 6.22 17.22 -20.60
N VAL A 362 4.97 17.24 -20.13
CA VAL A 362 4.55 18.09 -19.01
C VAL A 362 5.26 17.68 -17.72
N THR A 363 5.40 16.38 -17.48
CA THR A 363 6.10 15.85 -16.31
C THR A 363 7.57 16.26 -16.31
N GLU A 364 8.27 16.12 -17.44
CA GLU A 364 9.65 16.53 -17.59
C GLU A 364 9.85 18.04 -17.41
N LYS A 365 8.92 18.86 -17.91
CA LYS A 365 8.98 20.32 -17.78
C LYS A 365 8.74 20.82 -16.36
N TYR A 366 7.71 20.30 -15.68
CA TYR A 366 7.19 20.91 -14.44
C TYR A 366 7.59 20.17 -13.15
N PHE A 367 7.84 18.87 -13.22
CA PHE A 367 8.23 18.05 -12.07
C PHE A 367 9.10 16.86 -12.53
N PRO A 368 10.27 17.15 -13.15
CA PRO A 368 11.17 16.12 -13.64
C PRO A 368 11.56 15.19 -12.50
N LEU A 369 11.73 13.91 -12.83
CA LEU A 369 12.39 13.00 -11.90
C LEU A 369 13.81 13.53 -11.71
N GLU A 370 14.26 13.75 -10.48
CA GLU A 370 15.62 14.21 -10.19
C GLU A 370 16.64 13.14 -10.64
N SER A 371 17.00 13.16 -11.92
CA SER A 371 18.04 12.32 -12.49
C SER A 371 19.39 12.97 -12.20
N GLY A 372 19.95 12.68 -11.03
CA GLY A 372 21.37 12.80 -10.73
C GLY A 372 22.10 14.00 -11.35
N GLY A 373 21.68 15.24 -11.03
CA GLY A 373 22.51 16.42 -11.29
C GLY A 373 23.91 16.25 -10.70
N ARG A 374 24.92 16.95 -11.25
CA ARG A 374 26.32 16.93 -10.80
C ARG A 374 26.37 16.86 -9.27
N VAL A 375 26.69 15.68 -8.76
CA VAL A 375 26.66 15.40 -7.32
C VAL A 375 27.69 16.33 -6.70
N SER A 376 27.22 17.31 -5.93
CA SER A 376 28.08 18.25 -5.22
C SER A 376 29.12 17.46 -4.41
N MET A 377 30.33 17.98 -4.22
CA MET A 377 31.34 17.35 -3.36
C MET A 377 30.76 17.02 -1.97
N LYS A 378 29.86 17.88 -1.46
CA LYS A 378 29.10 17.69 -0.22
C LYS A 378 28.16 16.48 -0.27
N GLU A 379 27.62 16.17 -1.43
CA GLU A 379 26.61 15.15 -1.66
C GLU A 379 27.25 13.78 -1.95
N ASN A 380 28.43 13.78 -2.59
CA ASN A 380 29.33 12.63 -2.64
C ASN A 380 29.85 12.28 -1.24
N LEU A 381 30.24 13.29 -0.45
CA LEU A 381 30.62 13.10 0.95
C LEU A 381 29.44 12.53 1.77
N LYS A 382 28.21 13.07 1.61
CA LYS A 382 27.01 12.50 2.25
C LYS A 382 26.77 11.04 1.84
N ARG A 383 26.91 10.70 0.55
CA ARG A 383 26.76 9.30 0.07
C ARG A 383 27.81 8.38 0.69
N LEU A 384 29.06 8.84 0.77
CA LEU A 384 30.16 8.09 1.36
C LEU A 384 29.96 7.92 2.87
N LEU A 385 29.59 8.99 3.58
CA LEU A 385 29.22 8.95 5.00
C LEU A 385 28.01 8.03 5.25
N LYS A 386 26.98 8.06 4.38
CA LYS A 386 25.82 7.17 4.49
C LYS A 386 26.21 5.71 4.28
N ARG A 387 27.14 5.41 3.36
CA ARG A 387 27.69 4.06 3.17
C ARG A 387 28.51 3.62 4.39
N ALA A 388 29.42 4.45 4.87
CA ALA A 388 30.21 4.19 6.07
C ALA A 388 29.30 3.96 7.29
N TYR A 389 28.28 4.80 7.45
CA TYR A 389 27.25 4.64 8.48
C TYR A 389 26.43 3.37 8.30
N THR A 390 26.11 2.96 7.07
CA THR A 390 25.38 1.70 6.81
C THR A 390 26.21 0.49 7.18
N ILE A 391 27.49 0.47 6.82
CA ILE A 391 28.44 -0.57 7.23
C ILE A 391 28.55 -0.59 8.76
N TYR A 392 28.79 0.56 9.38
CA TYR A 392 28.86 0.70 10.84
C TYR A 392 27.57 0.24 11.53
N ARG A 393 26.40 0.63 11.01
CA ARG A 393 25.09 0.26 11.56
C ARG A 393 24.89 -1.25 11.61
N TYR A 394 25.43 -1.98 10.64
CA TYR A 394 25.31 -3.44 10.60
C TYR A 394 26.45 -4.15 11.34
N LEU A 395 27.70 -3.76 11.13
CA LEU A 395 28.87 -4.45 11.71
C LEU A 395 29.17 -4.03 13.16
N GLY A 396 28.67 -2.86 13.58
CA GLY A 396 28.97 -2.25 14.88
C GLY A 396 30.46 -1.95 15.03
N PHE A 397 31.00 -2.13 16.24
CA PHE A 397 32.43 -1.93 16.56
C PHE A 397 33.24 -3.24 16.54
N SER A 398 32.73 -4.31 15.93
CA SER A 398 33.38 -5.62 16.01
C SER A 398 34.51 -5.79 15.00
N ILE A 399 35.76 -5.78 15.46
CA ILE A 399 36.94 -6.04 14.61
C ILE A 399 36.80 -7.36 13.83
N ARG A 400 36.29 -8.41 14.48
CA ARG A 400 36.03 -9.71 13.83
C ARG A 400 35.00 -9.60 12.71
N ALA A 401 33.92 -8.83 12.91
CA ALA A 401 32.94 -8.57 11.87
C ALA A 401 33.58 -7.86 10.66
N TYR A 402 34.42 -6.85 10.87
CA TYR A 402 35.14 -6.19 9.78
C TYR A 402 36.14 -7.12 9.07
N LYS A 403 36.89 -7.95 9.81
CA LYS A 403 37.79 -8.94 9.20
C LYS A 403 37.04 -9.92 8.31
N ASN A 404 35.91 -10.46 8.78
CA ASN A 404 35.06 -11.34 7.99
C ASN A 404 34.46 -10.64 6.78
N PHE A 405 34.01 -9.39 6.93
CA PHE A 405 33.46 -8.59 5.85
C PHE A 405 34.47 -8.41 4.72
N VAL A 406 35.71 -8.05 5.06
CA VAL A 406 36.79 -7.93 4.09
C VAL A 406 37.12 -9.29 3.48
N TYR A 407 37.27 -10.32 4.32
CA TYR A 407 37.59 -11.67 3.87
C TYR A 407 36.58 -12.18 2.87
N ILE A 408 35.27 -12.07 3.10
CA ILE A 408 34.27 -12.71 2.23
C ILE A 408 34.00 -11.92 0.95
N ASN A 409 33.94 -10.57 1.03
CA ASN A 409 33.51 -9.74 -0.10
C ASN A 409 34.63 -9.42 -1.10
N PHE A 410 35.90 -9.53 -0.70
CA PHE A 410 37.05 -9.13 -1.52
C PHE A 410 37.99 -10.29 -1.88
N ARG A 411 37.51 -11.54 -1.80
CA ARG A 411 38.25 -12.71 -2.33
C ARG A 411 38.35 -12.61 -3.84
N LYS A 412 39.39 -13.23 -4.42
CA LYS A 412 39.57 -13.34 -5.87
C LYS A 412 38.33 -13.91 -6.59
N ASN A 413 37.65 -14.87 -5.96
CA ASN A 413 36.49 -15.57 -6.51
C ASN A 413 35.14 -15.07 -5.92
N THR A 414 35.11 -13.84 -5.41
CA THR A 414 33.86 -13.17 -5.01
C THR A 414 33.54 -12.03 -5.97
N GLU A 415 32.37 -12.09 -6.60
CA GLU A 415 31.81 -11.03 -7.45
C GLU A 415 30.82 -10.20 -6.63
N SER A 416 31.14 -8.94 -6.37
CA SER A 416 30.28 -8.03 -5.60
C SER A 416 30.37 -6.58 -6.11
N ASP A 417 29.27 -5.82 -6.03
CA ASP A 417 29.24 -4.39 -6.35
C ASP A 417 29.08 -3.56 -5.07
N VAL A 418 30.21 -3.25 -4.44
CA VAL A 418 30.26 -2.44 -3.20
C VAL A 418 29.68 -1.04 -3.40
N ARG A 419 29.70 -0.49 -4.62
CA ARG A 419 29.15 0.85 -4.91
C ARG A 419 27.63 0.82 -4.86
N LYS A 420 27.00 -0.24 -5.36
CA LYS A 420 25.55 -0.48 -5.23
C LYS A 420 25.16 -1.01 -3.84
N GLY A 421 26.14 -1.39 -3.03
CA GLY A 421 25.92 -1.95 -1.69
C GLY A 421 25.64 -3.45 -1.72
N ASN A 422 25.90 -4.13 -2.84
CA ASN A 422 25.67 -5.55 -3.02
C ASN A 422 26.81 -6.34 -2.36
N VAL A 423 26.76 -6.41 -1.03
CA VAL A 423 27.77 -7.05 -0.19
C VAL A 423 27.11 -7.93 0.88
N ILE A 424 27.90 -8.87 1.40
CA ILE A 424 27.55 -9.66 2.58
C ILE A 424 27.98 -8.87 3.82
N TYR A 425 27.02 -8.37 4.59
CA TYR A 425 27.26 -7.74 5.89
C TYR A 425 27.40 -8.82 6.96
N THR A 426 28.62 -9.01 7.46
CA THR A 426 28.94 -10.09 8.39
C THR A 426 28.84 -9.64 9.84
N MET A 427 28.23 -10.44 10.70
CA MET A 427 28.10 -10.16 12.13
C MET A 427 29.23 -10.80 12.96
N ARG A 428 29.38 -10.39 14.22
CA ARG A 428 30.48 -10.81 15.12
C ARG A 428 30.63 -12.34 15.26
N SER A 429 29.52 -13.09 15.24
CA SER A 429 29.52 -14.55 15.40
C SER A 429 29.55 -15.31 14.07
N SER A 430 29.77 -14.64 12.95
CA SER A 430 29.90 -15.30 11.65
C SER A 430 31.18 -16.12 11.58
N VAL A 431 31.07 -17.32 11.03
CA VAL A 431 32.17 -18.26 10.77
C VAL A 431 32.13 -18.62 9.29
N PHE A 432 33.26 -18.43 8.61
CA PHE A 432 33.42 -18.71 7.20
C PHE A 432 34.56 -19.71 7.02
N ASP A 433 34.25 -20.85 6.42
CA ASP A 433 35.20 -21.87 5.99
C ASP A 433 35.02 -22.05 4.47
N VAL A 434 35.71 -21.22 3.68
CA VAL A 434 35.44 -21.09 2.24
C VAL A 434 36.70 -21.46 1.46
N HIS A 435 36.66 -22.60 0.78
CA HIS A 435 37.77 -23.08 -0.05
C HIS A 435 38.17 -22.01 -1.09
N PRO A 436 39.47 -21.81 -1.40
CA PRO A 436 39.93 -20.77 -2.33
C PRO A 436 39.23 -20.79 -3.69
N THR A 437 38.89 -21.96 -4.24
CA THR A 437 38.22 -22.11 -5.54
C THR A 437 36.69 -21.95 -5.50
N ALA A 438 36.08 -21.86 -4.31
CA ALA A 438 34.65 -21.62 -4.18
C ALA A 438 34.27 -20.21 -4.64
N ARG A 439 33.19 -20.11 -5.42
CA ARG A 439 32.70 -18.87 -6.05
C ARG A 439 31.53 -18.28 -5.28
N ILE A 440 31.56 -16.97 -5.05
CA ILE A 440 30.48 -16.22 -4.41
C ILE A 440 30.05 -15.10 -5.35
N ILE A 441 28.74 -15.00 -5.64
CA ILE A 441 28.17 -13.98 -6.51
C ILE A 441 27.14 -13.20 -5.70
N VAL A 442 27.33 -11.89 -5.54
CA VAL A 442 26.49 -11.03 -4.71
C VAL A 442 25.85 -9.94 -5.58
N LYS A 443 24.62 -10.18 -6.02
CA LYS A 443 23.84 -9.23 -6.85
C LYS A 443 22.90 -8.35 -6.03
N ALA A 444 22.73 -8.63 -4.74
CA ALA A 444 21.93 -7.85 -3.81
C ALA A 444 22.49 -7.96 -2.37
N PRO A 445 22.19 -7.02 -1.45
CA PRO A 445 22.78 -7.03 -0.13
C PRO A 445 22.23 -8.13 0.79
N PHE A 446 23.10 -8.71 1.61
CA PHE A 446 22.82 -9.89 2.43
C PHE A 446 23.31 -9.70 3.87
N LEU A 447 22.42 -9.74 4.87
CA LEU A 447 22.80 -9.71 6.29
C LEU A 447 23.06 -11.12 6.78
N TYR A 448 24.29 -11.39 7.21
CA TYR A 448 24.72 -12.72 7.63
C TYR A 448 24.92 -12.81 9.14
N GLY A 449 24.05 -13.58 9.80
CA GLY A 449 24.12 -13.88 11.24
C GLY A 449 23.60 -12.76 12.13
N ASN A 450 22.59 -12.01 11.69
CA ASN A 450 22.01 -10.89 12.45
C ASN A 450 21.48 -11.34 13.81
N ASN A 451 22.02 -10.77 14.89
CA ASN A 451 21.64 -11.09 16.26
C ASN A 451 21.16 -9.85 17.04
N PRO A 452 19.85 -9.72 17.30
CA PRO A 452 19.32 -8.63 18.11
C PRO A 452 19.53 -8.81 19.62
N VAL A 453 19.92 -10.01 20.08
CA VAL A 453 20.06 -10.33 21.50
C VAL A 453 21.46 -9.95 21.97
N LYS A 454 21.55 -8.89 22.79
CA LYS A 454 22.82 -8.40 23.34
C LYS A 454 23.48 -9.49 24.19
N GLY A 455 24.76 -9.78 23.92
CA GLY A 455 25.57 -10.74 24.69
C GLY A 455 25.48 -12.19 24.22
N LEU A 456 24.43 -12.59 23.48
CA LEU A 456 24.29 -13.95 22.96
C LEU A 456 25.30 -14.22 21.83
N ARG A 457 26.02 -15.34 21.92
CA ARG A 457 27.07 -15.73 20.96
C ARG A 457 26.78 -17.09 20.34
N ILE A 458 25.85 -17.11 19.39
CA ILE A 458 25.57 -18.31 18.60
C ILE A 458 26.20 -18.10 17.21
N PRO A 459 27.05 -19.02 16.74
CA PRO A 459 27.71 -18.88 15.45
C PRO A 459 26.73 -19.01 14.29
N THR A 460 27.06 -18.38 13.17
CA THR A 460 26.39 -18.61 11.88
C THR A 460 27.48 -19.06 10.92
N CYS A 461 27.39 -20.29 10.42
CA CYS A 461 28.48 -20.98 9.74
C CYS A 461 28.18 -21.13 8.25
N LEU A 462 29.11 -20.70 7.41
CA LEU A 462 29.12 -20.98 5.97
C LEU A 462 30.38 -21.80 5.69
N ARG A 463 30.18 -23.06 5.29
CA ARG A 463 31.24 -23.94 4.78
C ARG A 463 31.04 -24.17 3.29
N MET A 464 32.10 -24.00 2.50
CA MET A 464 32.09 -24.17 1.05
C MET A 464 33.34 -24.93 0.60
N GLU A 465 33.15 -26.08 -0.06
CA GLU A 465 34.23 -26.89 -0.61
C GLU A 465 34.70 -26.42 -1.99
N SER A 466 35.71 -27.09 -2.54
CA SER A 466 36.24 -26.76 -3.87
C SER A 466 35.19 -26.87 -4.96
N GLY A 467 35.15 -25.88 -5.87
CA GLY A 467 34.26 -25.89 -7.03
C GLY A 467 32.79 -25.54 -6.74
N THR A 468 32.45 -25.20 -5.49
CA THR A 468 31.08 -24.85 -5.09
C THR A 468 30.74 -23.40 -5.41
N THR A 469 29.43 -23.09 -5.53
CA THR A 469 28.94 -21.74 -5.81
C THR A 469 27.84 -21.30 -4.84
N LEU A 470 27.96 -20.07 -4.33
CA LEU A 470 26.89 -19.35 -3.64
C LEU A 470 26.49 -18.11 -4.46
N GLU A 471 25.23 -18.00 -4.83
CA GLU A 471 24.67 -16.85 -5.53
C GLU A 471 23.57 -16.18 -4.69
N ILE A 472 23.75 -14.90 -4.36
CA ILE A 472 22.71 -14.04 -3.80
C ILE A 472 22.16 -13.21 -4.95
N HIS A 473 20.96 -13.53 -5.42
CA HIS A 473 20.35 -12.80 -6.54
C HIS A 473 19.45 -11.66 -6.08
N ASP A 474 19.23 -10.71 -6.98
CA ASP A 474 18.29 -9.61 -6.78
C ASP A 474 16.86 -10.05 -7.15
N GLY A 475 15.87 -9.33 -6.65
CA GLY A 475 14.46 -9.68 -6.84
C GLY A 475 13.49 -8.58 -6.43
N PRO A 476 12.20 -8.71 -6.79
CA PRO A 476 11.22 -7.66 -6.59
C PRO A 476 11.09 -7.30 -5.11
N LEU A 477 10.80 -6.02 -4.86
CA LEU A 477 10.61 -5.46 -3.53
C LEU A 477 9.58 -6.29 -2.77
N THR A 478 9.98 -6.86 -1.64
CA THR A 478 9.01 -7.55 -0.78
C THR A 478 8.21 -6.52 0.02
N ARG A 479 7.05 -6.89 0.57
CA ARG A 479 6.25 -6.02 1.48
C ARG A 479 7.02 -5.47 2.69
N TYR A 480 8.20 -6.01 2.98
CA TYR A 480 9.08 -5.61 4.07
C TYR A 480 10.16 -4.59 3.62
N GLY A 481 10.03 -4.05 2.40
CA GLY A 481 10.85 -2.98 1.85
C GLY A 481 12.03 -3.47 1.02
N THR A 482 12.89 -2.51 0.64
CA THR A 482 14.16 -2.69 -0.09
C THR A 482 15.29 -3.21 0.82
N GLY A 483 14.94 -3.77 1.98
CA GLY A 483 15.92 -4.20 2.97
C GLY A 483 16.69 -5.42 2.49
N PRO A 484 17.97 -5.56 2.86
CA PRO A 484 18.74 -6.76 2.53
C PRO A 484 18.07 -8.03 3.08
N TYR A 485 18.28 -9.17 2.40
CA TYR A 485 17.91 -10.46 2.96
C TYR A 485 18.50 -10.59 4.36
N ASN A 486 17.67 -10.97 5.33
CA ASN A 486 18.07 -11.06 6.73
C ASN A 486 18.20 -12.51 7.19
N LEU A 487 19.42 -13.03 7.23
CA LEU A 487 19.73 -14.32 7.86
C LEU A 487 20.06 -14.09 9.34
N ARG A 488 19.19 -14.55 10.23
CA ARG A 488 19.45 -14.49 11.68
C ARG A 488 20.51 -15.49 12.12
N TYR A 489 21.02 -15.28 13.34
CA TYR A 489 22.04 -16.11 13.96
C TYR A 489 21.68 -17.61 14.05
N GLY A 490 22.69 -18.47 14.21
CA GLY A 490 22.49 -19.90 14.42
C GLY A 490 22.31 -20.71 13.14
N ALA A 491 22.48 -20.12 11.96
CA ALA A 491 22.40 -20.89 10.72
C ALA A 491 23.65 -21.75 10.50
N TYR A 492 23.46 -22.92 9.90
CA TYR A 492 24.53 -23.81 9.44
C TYR A 492 24.31 -24.11 7.96
N ILE A 493 25.14 -23.52 7.10
CA ILE A 493 25.05 -23.65 5.65
C ILE A 493 26.30 -24.36 5.15
N GLU A 494 26.11 -25.49 4.48
CA GLU A 494 27.18 -26.28 3.90
C GLU A 494 26.93 -26.47 2.40
N VAL A 495 27.91 -26.08 1.59
CA VAL A 495 27.93 -26.31 0.14
C VAL A 495 29.12 -27.21 -0.18
N VAL A 496 28.85 -28.40 -0.70
CA VAL A 496 29.82 -29.49 -0.90
C VAL A 496 29.74 -30.04 -2.32
N ASN A 497 30.67 -30.92 -2.72
CA ASN A 497 30.58 -31.72 -3.97
C ASN A 497 30.35 -30.89 -5.26
N GLY A 498 30.83 -29.64 -5.30
CA GLY A 498 30.60 -28.74 -6.45
C GLY A 498 29.18 -28.17 -6.56
N GLY A 499 28.37 -28.30 -5.50
CA GLY A 499 26.99 -27.84 -5.47
C GLY A 499 26.81 -26.32 -5.66
N ARG A 500 25.59 -25.94 -6.05
CA ARG A 500 25.19 -24.54 -6.28
C ARG A 500 24.02 -24.14 -5.37
N LEU A 501 24.27 -23.18 -4.48
CA LEU A 501 23.25 -22.57 -3.63
C LEU A 501 22.86 -21.19 -4.18
N VAL A 502 21.57 -21.00 -4.48
CA VAL A 502 21.01 -19.73 -4.96
C VAL A 502 19.99 -19.23 -3.94
N ILE A 503 20.13 -17.98 -3.49
CA ILE A 503 19.25 -17.36 -2.48
C ILE A 503 18.77 -16.00 -3.00
N GLY A 504 17.45 -15.84 -3.09
CA GLY A 504 16.78 -14.57 -3.41
C GLY A 504 16.63 -13.65 -2.21
N GLN A 505 15.86 -12.57 -2.35
CA GLN A 505 15.56 -11.64 -1.25
C GLN A 505 14.48 -12.21 -0.31
N GLY A 506 14.53 -11.92 1.00
CA GLY A 506 13.70 -12.64 1.98
C GLY A 506 14.18 -12.52 3.42
N ALA A 507 13.76 -13.43 4.30
CA ALA A 507 14.30 -13.50 5.65
C ALA A 507 14.26 -14.92 6.22
N ALA A 508 15.30 -15.26 6.97
CA ALA A 508 15.38 -16.49 7.75
C ALA A 508 15.57 -16.18 9.24
N ASN A 509 14.78 -16.88 10.05
CA ASN A 509 14.89 -16.81 11.50
C ASN A 509 16.06 -17.68 12.00
N VAL A 510 16.12 -17.87 13.32
CA VAL A 510 17.22 -18.56 14.00
C VAL A 510 17.28 -20.05 13.62
N GLY A 511 18.48 -20.59 13.42
CA GLY A 511 18.68 -22.05 13.31
C GLY A 511 18.46 -22.67 11.94
N LEU A 512 18.49 -21.89 10.85
CA LEU A 512 18.38 -22.44 9.49
C LEU A 512 19.54 -23.39 9.19
N THR A 513 19.23 -24.61 8.74
CA THR A 513 20.22 -25.56 8.23
C THR A 513 20.04 -25.72 6.72
N ILE A 514 21.11 -25.56 5.94
CA ILE A 514 21.13 -25.86 4.51
C ILE A 514 22.26 -26.84 4.21
N MET A 515 21.94 -27.96 3.59
CA MET A 515 22.91 -28.89 3.01
C MET A 515 22.73 -28.90 1.49
N CYS A 516 23.73 -28.41 0.76
CA CYS A 516 23.71 -28.26 -0.69
C CYS A 516 24.89 -29.01 -1.33
N ALA A 517 24.63 -30.11 -2.02
CA ALA A 517 25.64 -30.89 -2.75
C ALA A 517 25.46 -30.86 -4.26
N LYS A 518 24.27 -30.53 -4.76
CA LYS A 518 23.94 -30.45 -6.19
C LYS A 518 23.38 -29.06 -6.52
N GLU A 519 22.14 -28.78 -6.12
CA GLU A 519 21.52 -27.48 -6.32
C GLU A 519 20.39 -27.24 -5.31
N VAL A 520 20.43 -26.09 -4.64
CA VAL A 520 19.33 -25.56 -3.83
C VAL A 520 19.02 -24.15 -4.30
N THR A 521 17.79 -23.92 -4.74
CA THR A 521 17.29 -22.60 -5.15
C THR A 521 16.24 -22.11 -4.16
N ILE A 522 16.40 -20.91 -3.63
CA ILE A 522 15.42 -20.21 -2.80
C ILE A 522 15.02 -18.93 -3.51
N GLY A 523 13.75 -18.81 -3.89
CA GLY A 523 13.19 -17.64 -4.57
C GLY A 523 13.14 -16.37 -3.72
N ASN A 524 12.51 -15.34 -4.27
CA ASN A 524 12.30 -14.05 -3.62
C ASN A 524 11.07 -14.05 -2.72
N GLY A 525 11.05 -13.21 -1.68
CA GLY A 525 9.95 -13.11 -0.73
C GLY A 525 9.85 -14.26 0.26
N VAL A 526 10.70 -15.29 0.17
CA VAL A 526 10.64 -16.48 1.02
C VAL A 526 10.85 -16.13 2.49
N ARG A 527 9.98 -16.67 3.36
CA ARG A 527 10.04 -16.51 4.81
C ARG A 527 10.36 -17.84 5.45
N ILE A 528 11.49 -17.89 6.14
CA ILE A 528 11.96 -19.11 6.79
C ILE A 528 11.85 -18.93 8.31
N GLY A 529 11.09 -19.81 8.94
CA GLY A 529 10.86 -19.89 10.38
C GLY A 529 12.11 -20.32 11.14
N ARG A 530 11.95 -20.65 12.42
CA ARG A 530 13.08 -21.13 13.25
C ARG A 530 13.38 -22.59 12.93
N ASN A 531 14.65 -23.00 13.00
CA ASN A 531 15.07 -24.39 12.93
C ASN A 531 14.57 -25.14 11.67
N VAL A 532 14.47 -24.44 10.53
CA VAL A 532 14.11 -25.08 9.25
C VAL A 532 15.34 -25.78 8.68
N SER A 533 15.14 -26.97 8.10
CA SER A 533 16.17 -27.74 7.42
C SER A 533 15.84 -27.87 5.93
N ILE A 534 16.79 -27.48 5.07
CA ILE A 534 16.68 -27.61 3.61
C ILE A 534 17.85 -28.46 3.15
N ARG A 535 17.57 -29.60 2.50
CA ARG A 535 18.64 -30.49 2.06
C ARG A 535 18.36 -31.07 0.68
N ASP A 536 19.30 -30.92 -0.22
CA ASP A 536 19.33 -31.64 -1.49
C ASP A 536 20.16 -32.93 -1.40
N TRP A 537 20.80 -33.19 -0.26
CA TRP A 537 21.71 -34.29 -0.02
C TRP A 537 21.55 -34.89 1.39
N ASN A 538 21.60 -36.23 1.47
CA ASN A 538 21.45 -36.96 2.71
C ASN A 538 22.77 -37.41 3.37
N GLY A 539 23.93 -37.07 2.80
CA GLY A 539 25.23 -37.52 3.29
C GLY A 539 25.82 -38.67 2.45
N PRO A 540 27.00 -39.19 2.81
CA PRO A 540 27.66 -40.29 2.09
C PRO A 540 27.02 -41.67 2.38
N HIS A 541 25.80 -41.70 2.93
CA HIS A 541 25.13 -42.94 3.29
C HIS A 541 24.65 -43.68 2.03
N VAL A 542 24.88 -44.99 2.01
CA VAL A 542 24.43 -45.87 0.93
C VAL A 542 23.15 -46.55 1.39
N MET A 543 22.06 -46.30 0.67
CA MET A 543 20.80 -47.03 0.83
C MET A 543 20.57 -47.82 -0.47
N ILE A 544 20.40 -49.13 -0.35
CA ILE A 544 20.11 -50.01 -1.48
C ILE A 544 18.60 -49.99 -1.72
N ASN A 545 18.13 -49.02 -2.50
CA ASN A 545 16.73 -48.85 -2.88
C ASN A 545 16.63 -47.94 -4.13
N ASP A 546 16.02 -48.42 -5.21
CA ASP A 546 15.89 -47.70 -6.48
C ASP A 546 15.06 -46.41 -6.38
N HIS A 547 14.23 -46.27 -5.34
CA HIS A 547 13.40 -45.11 -5.09
C HIS A 547 14.04 -44.08 -4.15
N TYR A 548 15.22 -44.37 -3.57
CA TYR A 548 15.89 -43.46 -2.64
C TYR A 548 16.78 -42.45 -3.39
N ARG A 549 16.43 -41.18 -3.32
CA ARG A 549 17.26 -40.08 -3.86
C ARG A 549 18.24 -39.61 -2.79
N ASN A 550 19.50 -40.06 -2.88
CA ASN A 550 20.54 -39.60 -1.94
C ASN A 550 20.94 -38.14 -2.20
N HIS A 551 20.91 -37.70 -3.45
CA HIS A 551 21.10 -36.30 -3.83
C HIS A 551 20.17 -35.91 -4.99
N ALA A 552 19.37 -34.87 -4.84
CA ALA A 552 18.48 -34.35 -5.88
C ALA A 552 18.13 -32.88 -5.63
N PRO A 553 18.10 -32.02 -6.67
CA PRO A 553 17.90 -30.58 -6.51
C PRO A 553 16.65 -30.22 -5.71
N VAL A 554 16.73 -29.13 -4.95
CA VAL A 554 15.58 -28.55 -4.24
C VAL A 554 15.30 -27.17 -4.80
N HIS A 555 14.05 -26.93 -5.19
CA HIS A 555 13.61 -25.65 -5.72
C HIS A 555 12.48 -25.09 -4.86
N ILE A 556 12.69 -23.93 -4.25
CA ILE A 556 11.69 -23.21 -3.46
C ILE A 556 11.30 -21.96 -4.24
N GLY A 557 10.06 -21.90 -4.70
CA GLY A 557 9.52 -20.78 -5.47
C GLY A 557 9.40 -19.48 -4.68
N ASP A 558 9.00 -18.43 -5.39
CA ASP A 558 8.82 -17.11 -4.80
C ASP A 558 7.68 -17.11 -3.76
N HIS A 559 7.78 -16.21 -2.78
CA HIS A 559 6.77 -15.97 -1.76
C HIS A 559 6.29 -17.26 -1.06
N VAL A 560 7.23 -18.16 -0.75
CA VAL A 560 6.97 -19.35 0.09
C VAL A 560 7.16 -19.04 1.58
N TRP A 561 6.31 -19.58 2.46
CA TRP A 561 6.51 -19.52 3.91
C TRP A 561 6.82 -20.91 4.48
N LEU A 562 8.06 -21.10 4.92
CA LEU A 562 8.50 -22.28 5.66
C LEU A 562 8.33 -22.02 7.16
N CYS A 563 7.33 -22.60 7.81
CA CYS A 563 7.12 -22.44 9.24
C CYS A 563 8.18 -23.20 10.07
N THR A 564 8.24 -22.86 11.36
CA THR A 564 9.24 -23.38 12.31
C THR A 564 9.37 -24.90 12.26
N GLY A 565 10.60 -25.41 12.22
CA GLY A 565 10.92 -26.82 12.36
C GLY A 565 10.62 -27.71 11.16
N CYS A 566 10.14 -27.16 10.03
CA CYS A 566 9.91 -27.98 8.85
C CYS A 566 11.21 -28.43 8.18
N THR A 567 11.15 -29.57 7.48
CA THR A 567 12.27 -30.17 6.75
C THR A 567 11.88 -30.38 5.30
N ILE A 568 12.71 -29.89 4.37
CA ILE A 568 12.57 -30.07 2.92
C ILE A 568 13.57 -31.12 2.46
N MET A 569 13.07 -32.24 1.93
CA MET A 569 13.88 -33.38 1.52
C MET A 569 14.40 -33.25 0.08
N PRO A 570 15.40 -34.06 -0.33
CA PRO A 570 15.98 -33.99 -1.66
C PRO A 570 14.96 -34.21 -2.78
N GLY A 571 15.08 -33.44 -3.86
CA GLY A 571 14.25 -33.58 -5.06
C GLY A 571 12.88 -32.92 -4.98
N VAL A 572 12.64 -32.08 -3.97
CA VAL A 572 11.36 -31.38 -3.77
C VAL A 572 11.35 -30.02 -4.47
N THR A 573 10.28 -29.76 -5.21
CA THR A 573 9.90 -28.44 -5.71
C THR A 573 8.71 -27.89 -4.92
N ILE A 574 8.85 -26.69 -4.34
CA ILE A 574 7.77 -25.97 -3.65
C ILE A 574 7.29 -24.84 -4.54
N GLY A 575 6.03 -24.90 -4.96
CA GLY A 575 5.41 -23.89 -5.80
C GLY A 575 5.26 -22.52 -5.12
N GLU A 576 5.20 -21.47 -5.94
CA GLU A 576 5.05 -20.08 -5.51
C GLU A 576 3.86 -19.90 -4.55
N GLY A 577 4.04 -19.08 -3.50
CA GLY A 577 2.95 -18.73 -2.59
C GLY A 577 2.57 -19.83 -1.59
N ALA A 578 3.24 -20.99 -1.62
CA ALA A 578 2.92 -22.11 -0.74
C ALA A 578 3.37 -21.86 0.72
N VAL A 579 2.71 -22.54 1.65
CA VAL A 579 3.02 -22.52 3.09
C VAL A 579 3.30 -23.95 3.56
N VAL A 580 4.46 -24.16 4.17
CA VAL A 580 4.83 -25.42 4.83
C VAL A 580 4.63 -25.24 6.33
N ALA A 581 3.65 -25.94 6.90
CA ALA A 581 3.29 -25.84 8.30
C ALA A 581 4.42 -26.25 9.25
N ALA A 582 4.30 -25.85 10.52
CA ALA A 582 5.32 -26.12 11.52
C ALA A 582 5.57 -27.63 11.67
N ASN A 583 6.84 -28.00 11.83
CA ASN A 583 7.32 -29.38 11.98
C ASN A 583 6.92 -30.35 10.85
N ALA A 584 6.54 -29.85 9.66
CA ALA A 584 6.22 -30.71 8.53
C ALA A 584 7.49 -31.29 7.85
N THR A 585 7.40 -32.52 7.33
CA THR A 585 8.47 -33.15 6.53
C THR A 585 8.01 -33.28 5.09
N VAL A 586 8.54 -32.42 4.22
CA VAL A 586 8.16 -32.38 2.81
C VAL A 586 9.02 -33.36 2.02
N THR A 587 8.40 -34.40 1.51
CA THR A 587 9.05 -35.50 0.75
C THR A 587 8.62 -35.56 -0.72
N ARG A 588 7.69 -34.71 -1.13
CA ARG A 588 7.13 -34.61 -2.49
C ARG A 588 6.88 -33.14 -2.83
N ASP A 589 6.74 -32.86 -4.12
CA ASP A 589 6.46 -31.52 -4.61
C ASP A 589 5.19 -30.93 -3.99
N VAL A 590 5.23 -29.62 -3.77
CA VAL A 590 4.13 -28.85 -3.15
C VAL A 590 3.52 -27.95 -4.23
N PRO A 591 2.21 -28.10 -4.53
CA PRO A 591 1.55 -27.23 -5.48
C PRO A 591 1.64 -25.75 -5.09
N PRO A 592 1.71 -24.81 -6.06
CA PRO A 592 1.63 -23.38 -5.78
C PRO A 592 0.40 -23.02 -4.94
N ARG A 593 0.52 -22.01 -4.09
CA ARG A 593 -0.59 -21.45 -3.28
C ARG A 593 -1.34 -22.50 -2.46
N SER A 594 -0.63 -23.51 -1.97
CA SER A 594 -1.17 -24.55 -1.09
C SER A 594 -0.55 -24.46 0.32
N LEU A 595 -1.33 -24.88 1.33
CA LEU A 595 -0.83 -25.12 2.68
C LEU A 595 -0.60 -26.62 2.83
N VAL A 596 0.62 -27.04 3.15
CA VAL A 596 0.96 -28.44 3.45
C VAL A 596 1.36 -28.61 4.91
N GLY A 597 1.09 -29.78 5.49
CA GLY A 597 1.50 -30.12 6.85
C GLY A 597 1.56 -31.61 7.12
N GLY A 598 2.24 -32.00 8.21
CA GLY A 598 2.44 -33.40 8.61
C GLY A 598 3.80 -33.98 8.22
N SER A 599 4.05 -35.23 8.62
CA SER A 599 5.26 -36.00 8.27
C SER A 599 4.84 -37.43 7.88
N PRO A 600 4.80 -37.77 6.58
CA PRO A 600 5.08 -36.89 5.43
C PRO A 600 4.00 -35.80 5.26
N ALA A 601 4.41 -34.66 4.71
CA ALA A 601 3.52 -33.52 4.49
C ALA A 601 2.46 -33.84 3.42
N LYS A 602 1.22 -33.41 3.67
CA LYS A 602 0.08 -33.50 2.74
C LYS A 602 -0.55 -32.12 2.57
N VAL A 603 -1.20 -31.89 1.42
CA VAL A 603 -2.00 -30.69 1.18
C VAL A 603 -3.17 -30.65 2.16
N LEU A 604 -3.25 -29.57 2.93
CA LEU A 604 -4.32 -29.29 3.89
C LEU A 604 -5.33 -28.28 3.31
N LYS A 605 -4.85 -27.35 2.48
CA LYS A 605 -5.68 -26.32 1.87
C LYS A 605 -5.07 -25.86 0.55
N GLU A 606 -5.94 -25.53 -0.40
CA GLU A 606 -5.58 -24.98 -1.71
C GLU A 606 -6.06 -23.53 -1.84
N ASN A 607 -5.55 -22.82 -2.85
CA ASN A 607 -5.92 -21.44 -3.16
C ASN A 607 -5.76 -20.49 -1.96
N ILE A 608 -4.71 -20.73 -1.17
CA ILE A 608 -4.38 -19.83 -0.08
C ILE A 608 -3.67 -18.58 -0.62
N GLU A 609 -3.80 -17.51 0.14
CA GLU A 609 -2.96 -16.33 0.01
C GLU A 609 -2.46 -16.03 1.41
N TRP A 610 -1.15 -15.95 1.55
CA TRP A 610 -0.52 -15.38 2.71
C TRP A 610 0.15 -14.11 2.24
N TYR A 611 -0.01 -13.05 3.00
CA TYR A 611 0.70 -11.81 2.73
C TYR A 611 1.76 -11.71 3.75
#